data_AF-A0A928PVV6-F1
#
_entry.id   AF-A0A928PVV6-F1
#
_cell.length_a   1.000
_cell.length_b   1.000
_cell.length_c   1.000
_cell.angle_alpha   90.00
_cell.angle_beta   90.00
_cell.angle_gamma   90.00
#
_symmetry.space_group_name_H-M   'P 1'
#
loop_
_entity.id
_entity.type
_entity.pdbx_description
1 polymer ?
#
loop_
_entity_poly.entity_id
_entity_poly.type
_entity_poly.pdbx_seq_one_letter_code
_entity_poly.pdbx_strand_id
1 'polypeptide(L)'
;MKSVKRGRGPSFMGGIMSIAMGLFGLLWTILVASSGGGFFALFGLIFIGIAVFNAIYNFKNATGKNRYSEYDITDENEESDPWDEHFGNNEKTEIPEHNKKGRYCPYCGAKAESDFSFCAECGRELP
;
A
#
# COMPACT_ATOMS: atom_id res chain seq x y z
N MET A 1 -10.79 -6.16 1.03
CA MET A 1 -9.90 -5.24 1.79
C MET A 1 -8.69 -5.89 2.50
N LYS A 2 -7.53 -5.85 1.85
CA LYS A 2 -6.21 -5.96 2.51
C LYS A 2 -5.63 -4.56 2.68
N SER A 3 -4.67 -4.37 3.57
CA SER A 3 -4.20 -3.01 3.88
C SER A 3 -2.68 -3.00 4.08
N VAL A 4 -1.98 -2.08 3.41
CA VAL A 4 -0.51 -1.96 3.47
C VAL A 4 -0.14 -1.04 4.61
N LYS A 5 0.66 -1.54 5.56
CA LYS A 5 1.05 -0.77 6.75
C LYS A 5 2.45 -0.19 6.60
N ARG A 6 2.59 1.12 6.81
CA ARG A 6 3.89 1.81 6.82
C ARG A 6 4.92 1.16 7.75
N GLY A 7 6.18 1.10 7.34
CA GLY A 7 7.27 0.50 8.12
C GLY A 7 7.50 1.16 9.50
N ARG A 8 8.00 0.39 10.47
CA ARG A 8 8.27 0.87 11.84
C ARG A 8 9.42 1.88 11.90
N GLY A 9 10.49 1.67 11.13
CA GLY A 9 11.63 2.58 11.06
C GLY A 9 11.24 4.00 10.62
N PRO A 10 10.59 4.17 9.44
CA PRO A 10 10.10 5.47 8.99
C PRO A 10 9.13 6.14 9.97
N SER A 11 8.24 5.36 10.59
CA SER A 11 7.32 5.87 11.60
C SER A 11 8.06 6.34 12.85
N PHE A 12 9.04 5.58 13.34
CA PHE A 12 9.83 5.98 14.50
C PHE A 12 10.66 7.25 14.24
N MET A 13 11.32 7.33 13.08
CA MET A 13 12.05 8.52 12.66
C MET A 13 11.12 9.74 12.54
N GLY A 14 9.92 9.57 11.98
CA GLY A 14 8.90 10.62 11.94
C GLY A 14 8.49 11.10 13.33
N GLY A 15 8.39 10.20 14.31
CA GLY A 15 8.13 10.53 15.71
C GLY A 15 9.25 11.38 16.33
N ILE A 16 10.51 11.00 16.13
CA ILE A 16 11.68 11.77 16.60
C ILE A 16 11.70 13.17 15.96
N MET A 17 11.48 13.26 14.65
CA MET A 17 11.44 14.55 13.95
C MET A 17 10.30 15.44 14.45
N SER A 18 9.18 14.84 14.88
CA SER A 18 8.08 15.58 15.49
C SER A 18 8.49 16.21 16.83
N ILE A 19 9.29 15.52 17.66
CA ILE A 19 9.83 16.09 18.90
C ILE A 19 10.74 17.27 18.58
N ALA A 20 11.65 17.12 17.62
CA ALA A 20 12.53 18.21 17.19
C ALA A 20 11.74 19.43 16.68
N MET A 21 10.66 19.21 15.91
CA MET A 21 9.75 20.27 15.46
C MET A 21 9.05 20.97 16.63
N GLY A 22 8.62 20.23 17.65
CA GLY A 22 8.00 20.80 18.85
C GLY A 22 8.97 21.69 19.64
N LEU A 23 10.22 21.24 19.82
CA LEU A 23 11.29 22.02 20.44
C LEU A 23 11.61 23.29 19.63
N PHE A 24 11.63 23.17 18.30
CA PHE A 24 11.79 24.31 17.41
C PHE A 24 10.63 25.31 17.55
N GLY A 25 9.38 24.86 17.59
CA GLY A 25 8.22 25.72 17.78
C GLY A 25 8.25 26.46 19.12
N LEU A 26 8.71 25.80 20.20
CA LEU A 26 8.91 26.44 21.50
C LEU A 26 10.00 27.53 21.43
N LEU A 27 11.16 27.19 20.86
CA LEU A 27 12.27 28.11 20.68
C LEU A 27 11.88 29.31 19.82
N TRP A 28 11.17 29.08 18.71
CA TRP A 28 10.64 30.11 17.82
C TRP A 28 9.72 31.07 18.59
N THR A 29 8.77 30.53 19.35
CA THR A 29 7.82 31.36 20.13
C THR A 29 8.56 32.31 21.06
N ILE A 30 9.56 31.80 21.80
CA ILE A 30 10.35 32.60 22.76
C ILE A 30 11.17 33.68 22.03
N LEU A 31 11.87 33.33 20.95
CA LEU A 31 12.71 34.27 20.21
C LEU A 31 11.89 35.37 19.54
N VAL A 32 10.75 35.03 18.94
CA VAL A 32 9.91 36.00 18.24
C VAL A 32 9.13 36.86 19.23
N ALA A 33 8.64 36.30 20.33
CA ALA A 33 7.99 37.09 21.39
C ALA A 33 8.98 38.08 22.03
N SER A 34 10.20 37.64 22.34
CA SER A 34 11.22 38.48 22.97
C SER A 34 11.78 39.59 22.06
N SER A 35 11.69 39.43 20.74
CA SER A 35 12.08 40.45 19.75
C SER A 35 10.94 41.40 19.35
N GLY A 36 9.76 41.29 19.99
CA GLY A 36 8.61 42.14 19.69
C GLY A 36 7.83 41.75 18.42
N GLY A 37 7.99 40.52 17.94
CA GLY A 37 7.35 40.01 16.72
C GLY A 37 5.82 39.84 16.79
N GLY A 38 5.19 40.21 17.90
CA GLY A 38 3.73 40.30 18.04
C GLY A 38 3.01 39.02 17.62
N PHE A 39 2.07 39.13 16.68
CA PHE A 39 1.26 38.02 16.18
C PHE A 39 2.11 36.86 15.61
N PHE A 40 3.30 37.13 15.07
CA PHE A 40 4.15 36.09 14.47
C PHE A 40 4.69 35.07 15.51
N ALA A 41 4.69 35.41 16.79
CA ALA A 41 5.06 34.46 17.84
C ALA A 41 4.06 33.29 17.93
N LEU A 42 2.81 33.49 17.52
CA LEU A 42 1.76 32.46 17.59
C LEU A 42 2.01 31.30 16.61
N PHE A 43 2.78 31.50 15.54
CA PHE A 43 3.14 30.41 14.63
C PHE A 43 3.94 29.30 15.32
N GLY A 44 4.68 29.62 16.38
CA GLY A 44 5.38 28.61 17.16
C GLY A 44 4.41 27.66 17.90
N LEU A 45 3.25 28.15 18.34
CA LEU A 45 2.19 27.30 18.89
C LEU A 45 1.57 26.38 17.83
N ILE A 46 1.44 26.86 16.59
CA ILE A 46 1.00 26.04 15.46
C ILE A 46 2.00 24.91 15.21
N PHE A 47 3.30 25.20 15.18
CA PHE A 47 4.34 24.16 15.04
C PHE A 47 4.28 23.12 16.16
N ILE A 48 4.04 23.55 17.41
CA ILE A 48 3.85 22.63 18.54
C ILE A 48 2.61 21.74 18.33
N GLY A 49 1.48 22.31 17.90
CA GLY A 49 0.26 21.54 17.62
C GLY A 49 0.48 20.48 16.54
N ILE A 50 1.11 20.87 15.42
CA ILE A 50 1.46 19.96 14.31
C ILE A 50 2.43 18.88 14.80
N ALA A 51 3.43 19.25 15.60
CA ALA A 51 4.40 18.32 16.18
C ALA A 51 3.71 17.29 17.07
N VAL A 52 2.80 17.70 17.95
CA VAL A 52 2.06 16.78 18.83
C VAL A 52 1.22 15.79 18.01
N PHE A 53 0.47 16.29 17.02
CA PHE A 53 -0.34 15.43 16.16
C PHE A 53 0.51 14.40 15.42
N ASN A 54 1.61 14.84 14.80
CA ASN A 54 2.52 13.95 14.09
C ASN A 54 3.22 12.97 15.03
N ALA A 55 3.61 13.38 16.23
CA ALA A 55 4.23 12.50 17.22
C ALA A 55 3.28 11.37 17.62
N ILE A 56 2.02 11.70 17.93
CA ILE A 56 1.00 10.70 18.28
C ILE A 56 0.81 9.70 17.14
N TYR A 57 0.61 10.18 15.91
CA TYR A 57 0.42 9.32 14.75
C TYR A 57 1.63 8.39 14.53
N ASN A 58 2.84 8.96 14.48
CA ASN A 58 4.05 8.24 14.15
C ASN A 58 4.47 7.25 15.24
N PHE A 59 4.41 7.62 16.52
CA PHE A 59 4.76 6.70 17.62
C PHE A 59 3.73 5.59 17.79
N LYS A 60 2.44 5.88 17.59
CA LYS A 60 1.40 4.84 17.57
C LYS A 60 1.65 3.85 16.44
N ASN A 61 2.11 4.30 15.27
CA ASN A 61 2.43 3.42 14.15
C ASN A 61 3.75 2.67 14.33
N ALA A 62 4.73 3.25 15.03
CA ALA A 62 6.01 2.63 15.31
C ALA A 62 5.92 1.49 16.34
N THR A 63 5.09 1.67 17.38
CA THR A 63 5.01 0.75 18.54
C THR A 63 3.73 -0.09 18.59
N GLY A 64 2.66 0.33 17.90
CA GLY A 64 1.37 -0.33 17.93
C GLY A 64 1.34 -1.69 17.25
N LYS A 65 0.54 -2.61 17.81
CA LYS A 65 0.19 -3.89 17.16
C LYS A 65 -0.71 -3.64 15.94
N ASN A 66 -1.75 -2.83 16.14
CA ASN A 66 -2.71 -2.42 15.10
C ASN A 66 -2.31 -1.04 14.57
N ARG A 67 -1.72 -1.05 13.37
CA ARG A 67 -1.18 0.13 12.69
C ARG A 67 -2.16 0.71 11.70
N TYR A 68 -2.07 2.01 11.48
CA TYR A 68 -2.82 2.68 10.42
C TYR A 68 -2.35 2.16 9.07
N SER A 69 -3.31 1.94 8.16
CA SER A 69 -2.96 1.60 6.79
C SER A 69 -2.50 2.85 6.05
N GLU A 70 -1.49 2.68 5.22
CA GLU A 70 -1.05 3.70 4.26
C GLU A 70 -1.89 3.63 2.99
N TYR A 71 -2.24 2.40 2.58
CA TYR A 71 -3.11 2.14 1.43
C TYR A 71 -4.17 1.12 1.81
N ASP A 72 -5.38 1.32 1.31
CA ASP A 72 -6.38 0.25 1.25
C ASP A 72 -6.24 -0.46 -0.10
N ILE A 73 -6.26 -1.78 -0.08
CA ILE A 73 -6.26 -2.60 -1.29
C ILE A 73 -7.71 -3.04 -1.46
N THR A 74 -8.37 -2.38 -2.41
CA THR A 74 -9.73 -2.68 -2.86
C THR A 74 -9.68 -3.67 -4.01
N ASP A 75 -10.71 -4.51 -4.09
CA ASP A 75 -10.91 -5.45 -5.18
C ASP A 75 -11.91 -4.87 -6.21
N GLU A 76 -11.98 -5.46 -7.40
CA GLU A 76 -12.88 -5.06 -8.50
C GLU A 76 -14.38 -4.97 -8.10
N ASN A 77 -14.76 -5.72 -7.06
CA ASN A 77 -16.12 -5.74 -6.51
C ASN A 77 -16.40 -4.58 -5.53
N GLU A 78 -15.35 -3.99 -4.96
CA GLU A 78 -15.44 -2.88 -3.99
C GLU A 78 -15.32 -1.54 -4.72
N GLU A 79 -14.26 -1.37 -5.52
CA GLU A 79 -14.00 -0.18 -6.34
C GLU A 79 -13.32 -0.61 -7.65
N SER A 80 -13.94 -0.31 -8.80
CA SER A 80 -13.35 -0.61 -10.11
C SER A 80 -12.21 0.38 -10.43
N ASP A 81 -11.06 -0.13 -10.88
CA ASP A 81 -9.95 0.73 -11.32
C ASP A 81 -10.37 1.49 -12.60
N PRO A 82 -10.31 2.84 -12.62
CA PRO A 82 -10.61 3.63 -13.81
C PRO A 82 -9.77 3.24 -15.03
N TRP A 83 -8.57 2.69 -14.83
CA TRP A 83 -7.71 2.25 -15.93
C TRP A 83 -8.10 0.90 -16.50
N ASP A 84 -8.87 0.08 -15.78
CA ASP A 84 -9.38 -1.19 -16.29
C ASP A 84 -10.38 -0.96 -17.43
N GLU A 85 -11.13 0.15 -17.44
CA GLU A 85 -12.01 0.52 -18.55
C GLU A 85 -11.24 0.84 -19.85
N HIS A 86 -10.02 1.36 -19.73
CA HIS A 86 -9.23 1.83 -20.87
C HIS A 86 -8.17 0.84 -21.35
N PHE A 87 -7.61 0.06 -20.43
CA PHE A 87 -6.48 -0.84 -20.67
C PHE A 87 -6.74 -2.27 -20.22
N GLY A 88 -7.86 -2.54 -19.54
CA GLY A 88 -8.32 -3.88 -19.27
C GLY A 88 -8.58 -4.56 -20.60
N ASN A 89 -7.64 -5.39 -21.04
CA ASN A 89 -7.91 -6.32 -22.12
C ASN A 89 -9.18 -7.06 -21.73
N ASN A 90 -10.17 -7.09 -22.62
CA ASN A 90 -11.45 -7.80 -22.43
C ASN A 90 -11.28 -9.34 -22.26
N GLU A 91 -10.09 -9.84 -21.97
CA GLU A 91 -9.93 -11.11 -21.27
C GLU A 91 -10.32 -10.87 -19.81
N LYS A 92 -11.63 -10.75 -19.57
CA LYS A 92 -12.17 -11.30 -18.33
C LYS A 92 -11.51 -12.66 -18.19
N THR A 93 -10.71 -12.83 -17.15
CA THR A 93 -10.31 -14.17 -16.73
C THR A 93 -11.58 -14.81 -16.19
N GLU A 94 -12.50 -15.15 -17.09
CA GLU A 94 -13.35 -16.32 -16.90
C GLU A 94 -12.34 -17.41 -16.59
N ILE A 95 -12.19 -17.76 -15.31
CA ILE A 95 -11.65 -19.05 -14.93
C ILE A 95 -12.52 -20.03 -15.75
N PRO A 96 -12.03 -20.63 -16.84
CA PRO A 96 -12.92 -21.39 -17.68
C PRO A 96 -13.20 -22.66 -16.91
N GLU A 97 -14.41 -22.76 -16.35
CA GLU A 97 -15.01 -24.06 -16.13
C GLU A 97 -14.94 -24.79 -17.46
N HIS A 98 -14.17 -25.87 -17.45
CA HIS A 98 -14.17 -26.95 -18.42
C HIS A 98 -13.99 -26.58 -19.91
N ASN A 99 -12.98 -27.19 -20.52
CA ASN A 99 -12.97 -27.50 -21.95
C ASN A 99 -12.49 -26.39 -22.92
N LYS A 100 -11.21 -26.02 -22.81
CA LYS A 100 -10.44 -25.54 -23.98
C LYS A 100 -9.17 -26.35 -24.11
N LYS A 101 -9.13 -27.19 -25.14
CA LYS A 101 -7.98 -27.93 -25.68
C LYS A 101 -6.67 -27.16 -25.47
N GLY A 102 -5.97 -27.49 -24.38
CA GLY A 102 -4.68 -26.88 -24.07
C GLY A 102 -3.70 -27.26 -25.17
N ARG A 103 -2.95 -26.29 -25.69
CA ARG A 103 -1.84 -26.56 -26.65
C ARG A 103 -0.72 -27.39 -26.02
N TYR A 104 -0.79 -27.63 -24.70
CA TYR A 104 0.22 -28.29 -23.90
C TYR A 104 -0.42 -29.28 -22.91
N CYS A 105 0.26 -30.40 -22.70
CA CYS A 105 -0.09 -31.44 -21.75
C CYS A 105 0.02 -30.88 -20.32
N PRO A 106 -1.05 -30.97 -19.49
CA PRO A 106 -1.06 -30.41 -18.15
C PRO A 106 -0.09 -31.12 -17.19
N TYR A 107 0.38 -32.30 -17.55
CA TYR A 107 1.20 -33.12 -16.66
C TYR A 107 2.71 -33.05 -16.92
N CYS A 108 3.13 -32.71 -18.14
CA CYS A 108 4.56 -32.65 -18.51
C CYS A 108 4.93 -31.40 -19.31
N GLY A 109 3.97 -30.59 -19.73
CA GLY A 109 4.22 -29.37 -20.50
C GLY A 109 4.56 -29.58 -21.97
N ALA A 110 4.57 -30.82 -22.47
CA ALA A 110 4.78 -31.11 -23.89
C ALA A 110 3.62 -30.60 -24.74
N LYS A 111 3.86 -30.26 -26.02
CA LYS A 111 2.79 -29.81 -26.93
C LYS A 111 1.74 -30.92 -27.07
N ALA A 112 0.50 -30.63 -26.70
CA ALA A 112 -0.62 -31.54 -26.82
C ALA A 112 -1.28 -31.33 -28.19
N GLU A 113 -1.32 -32.38 -28.98
CA GLU A 113 -2.04 -32.39 -30.25
C GLU A 113 -3.51 -32.72 -29.98
N SER A 114 -4.42 -31.94 -30.57
CA SER A 114 -5.84 -31.90 -30.21
C SER A 114 -6.65 -33.15 -30.53
N ASP A 115 -6.03 -34.10 -31.21
CA ASP A 115 -6.67 -35.25 -31.84
C ASP A 115 -6.22 -36.58 -31.21
N PHE A 116 -5.33 -36.53 -30.21
CA PHE A 116 -4.85 -37.70 -29.49
C PHE A 116 -5.46 -37.78 -28.08
N SER A 117 -5.95 -38.96 -27.72
CA SER A 117 -6.45 -39.25 -26.36
C SER A 117 -5.33 -39.29 -25.31
N PHE A 118 -4.07 -39.48 -25.72
CA PHE A 118 -2.91 -39.61 -24.82
C PHE A 118 -1.77 -38.70 -25.27
N CYS A 119 -1.01 -38.18 -24.29
CA CYS A 119 0.19 -37.39 -24.55
C CYS A 119 1.31 -38.28 -25.12
N ALA A 120 1.88 -37.90 -26.27
CA ALA A 120 2.96 -38.63 -26.93
C ALA A 120 4.26 -38.70 -26.11
N GLU A 121 4.48 -37.76 -25.19
CA GLU A 121 5.71 -37.69 -24.38
C GLU A 121 5.60 -38.44 -23.05
N CYS A 122 4.48 -38.28 -22.33
CA CYS A 122 4.34 -38.85 -20.98
C CYS A 122 3.28 -39.97 -20.86
N GLY A 123 2.57 -40.30 -21.94
CA GLY A 123 1.60 -41.40 -21.99
C GLY A 123 0.33 -41.20 -21.15
N ARG A 124 0.11 -40.02 -20.56
CA ARG A 124 -1.10 -39.72 -19.76
C ARG A 124 -2.25 -39.28 -20.65
N GLU A 125 -3.45 -39.67 -20.27
CA GLU A 125 -4.69 -39.31 -20.96
C GLU A 125 -4.91 -37.80 -20.90
N LEU A 126 -5.22 -37.18 -22.04
CA LEU A 126 -5.44 -35.74 -22.14
C LEU A 126 -6.93 -35.44 -21.83
N PRO A 127 -7.23 -34.39 -21.03
CA PRO A 127 -8.60 -34.01 -20.68
C PRO A 127 -9.38 -33.36 -21.82
#